data_AF-A0A2D4KUZ1-F1
#
_entry.id   AF-A0A2D4KUZ1-F1
#
_cell.length_a   1.000
_cell.length_b   1.000
_cell.length_c   1.000
_cell.angle_alpha   90.00
_cell.angle_beta   90.00
_cell.angle_gamma   90.00
#
_symmetry.space_group_name_H-M   'P 1'
#
loop_
_entity.id
_entity.type
_entity.pdbx_description
1 polymer ?
#
loop_
_entity_poly.entity_id
_entity_poly.type
_entity_poly.pdbx_seq_one_letter_code
_entity_poly.pdbx_strand_id
1 'polypeptide(L)'
;TSSDPKVSQHHARVAVVQHAPFEYQSNSSIPPVRVELSLTDYGPRDKLIDFIQNQMSQLYGTRAVATAVDYTMRHIFESAPNPRDHKVIALMMTGGIETEELEQLQKV
;
A
#
# COMPACT_ATOMS: atom_id res chain seq x y z
N THR A 1 20.80 -12.23 -6.20
CA THR A 1 20.66 -10.97 -6.95
C THR A 1 19.18 -10.72 -7.18
N SER A 2 18.69 -9.49 -7.01
CA SER A 2 17.29 -9.18 -7.29
C SER A 2 17.13 -8.83 -8.77
N SER A 3 16.13 -9.42 -9.43
CA SER A 3 15.74 -9.10 -10.80
C SER A 3 15.07 -7.73 -10.86
N ASP A 4 15.23 -7.00 -11.97
CA ASP A 4 14.53 -5.73 -12.18
C ASP A 4 13.00 -5.94 -12.09
N PRO A 5 12.32 -5.32 -11.10
CA PRO A 5 10.90 -5.54 -10.86
C PRO A 5 10.01 -5.03 -11.99
N LYS A 6 10.49 -4.16 -12.89
CA LYS A 6 9.69 -3.67 -14.03
C LYS A 6 9.51 -4.72 -15.12
N VAL A 7 10.52 -5.57 -15.32
CA VAL A 7 10.55 -6.55 -16.42
C VAL A 7 10.42 -7.99 -15.93
N SER A 8 10.77 -8.27 -14.67
CA SER A 8 10.80 -9.64 -14.17
C SER A 8 9.41 -10.27 -14.12
N GLN A 9 9.24 -11.40 -14.79
CA GLN A 9 8.06 -12.27 -14.66
C GLN A 9 8.14 -13.21 -13.46
N HIS A 10 9.16 -13.11 -12.62
CA HIS A 10 9.32 -13.94 -11.41
C HIS A 10 9.70 -13.09 -10.18
N HIS A 11 9.67 -13.71 -9.01
CA HIS A 11 9.93 -13.10 -7.70
C HIS A 11 8.83 -12.15 -7.18
N ALA A 12 8.77 -12.07 -5.85
CA ALA A 12 7.88 -11.20 -5.12
C ALA A 12 8.26 -9.73 -5.30
N ARG A 13 7.26 -8.87 -5.19
CA ARG A 13 7.40 -7.41 -5.20
C ARG A 13 6.67 -6.87 -3.99
N VAL A 14 7.18 -5.78 -3.43
CA VAL A 14 6.60 -5.15 -2.24
C VAL A 14 6.30 -3.71 -2.59
N ALA A 15 5.05 -3.31 -2.30
CA ALA A 15 4.65 -1.92 -2.24
C ALA A 15 4.45 -1.56 -0.77
N VAL A 16 4.69 -0.30 -0.45
CA VAL A 16 4.45 0.25 0.88
C VAL A 16 3.51 1.44 0.70
N VAL A 17 2.38 1.38 1.40
CA VAL A 17 1.38 2.44 1.38
C VAL A 17 1.03 2.83 2.80
N GLN A 18 0.68 4.09 2.98
CA GLN A 18 0.11 4.60 4.21
C GLN A 18 -1.32 5.03 3.94
N HIS A 19 -2.26 4.56 4.77
CA HIS A 19 -3.66 4.95 4.64
C HIS A 19 -3.90 6.34 5.25
N ALA A 20 -4.93 7.01 4.74
CA ALA A 20 -5.45 8.27 5.23
C ALA A 20 -4.39 9.38 5.36
N PRO A 21 -3.98 10.01 4.25
CA PRO A 21 -3.36 11.33 4.29
C PRO A 21 -4.23 12.33 5.06
N PHE A 22 -3.62 13.34 5.69
CA PHE A 22 -4.37 14.35 6.46
C PHE A 22 -5.39 15.09 5.58
N GLU A 23 -5.02 15.36 4.33
CA GLU A 23 -5.83 16.04 3.34
C GLU A 23 -7.07 15.22 2.92
N TYR A 24 -7.00 13.89 3.05
CA TYR A 24 -8.13 13.01 2.75
C TYR A 24 -9.30 13.20 3.72
N GLN A 25 -9.02 13.62 4.96
CA GLN A 25 -10.06 13.81 5.98
C GLN A 25 -11.11 14.84 5.57
N SER A 26 -10.69 15.91 4.89
CA SER A 26 -11.56 17.03 4.51
C SER A 26 -11.94 17.02 3.04
N ASN A 27 -11.25 16.24 2.21
CA ASN A 27 -11.48 16.17 0.77
C ASN A 27 -11.36 14.73 0.25
N SER A 28 -12.51 14.09 0.05
CA SER A 28 -12.60 12.74 -0.49
C SER A 28 -12.17 12.60 -1.96
N SER A 29 -11.86 13.71 -2.64
CA SER A 29 -11.27 13.68 -3.99
C SER A 29 -9.77 13.37 -3.97
N ILE A 30 -9.11 13.51 -2.81
CA ILE A 30 -7.72 13.10 -2.63
C ILE A 30 -7.68 11.57 -2.54
N PRO A 31 -6.62 10.90 -3.05
CA PRO A 31 -6.49 9.46 -2.86
C PRO A 31 -6.49 9.06 -1.38
N PRO A 32 -7.15 7.96 -1.00
CA PRO A 32 -7.23 7.47 0.37
C PRO A 32 -5.90 6.93 0.91
N VAL A 33 -4.87 6.84 0.05
CA VAL A 33 -3.54 6.34 0.40
C VAL A 33 -2.46 7.27 -0.13
N ARG A 34 -1.33 7.33 0.59
CA ARG A 34 -0.05 7.75 0.05
C ARG A 34 0.74 6.51 -0.35
N VAL A 35 1.16 6.44 -1.61
CA VAL A 35 2.10 5.40 -2.06
C VAL A 35 3.49 5.87 -1.70
N GLU A 36 4.05 5.26 -0.66
CA GLU A 36 5.44 5.50 -0.27
C GLU A 36 6.37 4.80 -1.26
N LEU A 37 6.02 3.56 -1.64
CA LEU A 37 6.75 2.73 -2.58
C LEU A 37 5.82 1.88 -3.43
N SER A 38 6.00 1.90 -4.75
CA SER A 38 5.28 1.04 -5.68
C SER A 38 5.96 -0.31 -5.86
N LEU A 39 5.22 -1.28 -6.41
CA LEU A 39 5.69 -2.66 -6.67
C LEU A 39 6.92 -2.72 -7.59
N THR A 40 7.22 -1.64 -8.32
CA THR A 40 8.31 -1.59 -9.30
C THR A 40 9.45 -0.65 -8.94
N ASP A 41 9.43 -0.03 -7.77
CA ASP A 41 10.36 1.06 -7.45
C ASP A 41 11.74 0.55 -6.98
N TYR A 42 11.79 -0.64 -6.39
CA TYR A 42 13.05 -1.22 -5.90
C TYR A 42 13.31 -2.64 -6.38
N GLY A 43 14.53 -2.85 -6.88
CA GLY A 43 15.13 -4.17 -7.03
C GLY A 43 15.83 -4.62 -5.74
N PRO A 44 16.83 -3.88 -5.21
CA PRO A 44 17.61 -4.36 -4.06
C PRO A 44 16.86 -4.24 -2.72
N ARG A 45 16.87 -5.32 -1.92
CA ARG A 45 16.26 -5.37 -0.57
C ARG A 45 16.79 -4.28 0.36
N ASP A 46 18.08 -4.00 0.34
CA ASP A 46 18.70 -3.09 1.30
C ASP A 46 18.19 -1.64 1.13
N LYS A 47 17.87 -1.24 -0.10
CA LYS A 47 17.28 0.08 -0.39
C LYS A 47 15.85 0.20 0.12
N LEU A 48 15.07 -0.88 0.01
CA LEU A 48 13.72 -0.94 0.59
C LEU A 48 13.78 -0.74 2.11
N ILE A 49 14.69 -1.45 2.77
CA ILE A 49 14.86 -1.38 4.23
C ILE A 49 15.30 0.03 4.65
N ASP A 50 16.29 0.60 3.98
CA ASP A 50 16.78 1.95 4.25
C ASP A 50 15.67 3.01 4.12
N PHE A 51 14.87 2.93 3.05
CA PHE A 51 13.75 3.86 2.86
C PHE A 51 12.74 3.79 4.01
N ILE A 52 12.32 2.58 4.39
CA ILE A 52 11.34 2.39 5.46
C ILE A 52 11.89 2.89 6.81
N GLN A 53 13.18 2.70 7.06
CA GLN A 53 13.81 3.09 8.33
C GLN A 53 14.08 4.60 8.43
N ASN A 54 14.48 5.23 7.32
CA ASN A 54 15.11 6.55 7.37
C ASN A 54 14.34 7.65 6.61
N GLN A 55 13.41 7.29 5.72
CA GLN A 55 12.77 8.26 4.80
C GLN A 55 11.24 8.30 4.93
N MET A 56 10.61 7.21 5.37
CA MET A 56 9.17 7.17 5.61
C MET A 56 8.79 8.05 6.82
N SER A 57 7.75 8.89 6.66
CA SER A 57 7.19 9.70 7.73
C SER A 57 5.74 9.32 8.02
N GLN A 58 5.28 9.48 9.26
CA GLN A 58 3.90 9.15 9.61
C GLN A 58 2.90 10.15 9.00
N LEU A 59 1.80 9.64 8.46
CA LEU A 59 0.65 10.48 8.09
C LEU A 59 -0.20 10.76 9.32
N TYR A 60 -0.54 12.03 9.54
CA TYR A 60 -1.39 12.46 10.65
C TYR A 60 -2.88 12.48 10.27
N GLY A 61 -3.29 11.66 9.29
CA GLY A 61 -4.68 11.58 8.85
C GLY A 61 -5.54 10.67 9.72
N THR A 62 -6.81 10.48 9.30
CA THR A 62 -7.79 9.65 10.03
C THR A 62 -7.54 8.16 9.76
N ARG A 63 -8.55 7.32 9.94
CA ARG A 63 -8.54 5.92 9.51
C ARG A 63 -9.43 5.79 8.28
N ALA A 64 -8.95 5.04 7.30
CA ALA A 64 -9.64 4.78 6.04
C ALA A 64 -9.16 3.43 5.46
N VAL A 65 -9.17 2.40 6.30
CA VAL A 65 -8.55 1.09 6.05
C VAL A 65 -9.27 0.38 4.93
N ALA A 66 -10.61 0.28 4.98
CA ALA A 66 -11.40 -0.37 3.94
C ALA A 66 -11.17 0.29 2.58
N THR A 67 -11.23 1.63 2.54
CA THR A 67 -10.97 2.41 1.31
C THR A 67 -9.53 2.27 0.83
N ALA A 68 -8.55 2.19 1.74
CA ALA A 68 -7.15 1.99 1.38
C ALA A 68 -6.90 0.60 0.78
N VAL A 69 -7.56 -0.44 1.31
CA VAL A 69 -7.50 -1.81 0.76
C VAL A 69 -8.13 -1.85 -0.63
N ASP A 70 -9.33 -1.28 -0.79
CA ASP A 70 -10.01 -1.17 -2.08
C ASP A 70 -9.16 -0.43 -3.12
N TYR A 71 -8.59 0.72 -2.76
CA TYR A 71 -7.68 1.48 -3.62
C TYR A 71 -6.44 0.66 -4.00
N THR A 72 -5.84 -0.05 -3.03
CA THR A 72 -4.65 -0.88 -3.27
C THR A 72 -4.95 -1.98 -4.28
N MET A 73 -6.12 -2.62 -4.19
CA MET A 73 -6.56 -3.63 -5.14
C MET A 73 -6.71 -3.06 -6.54
N ARG A 74 -7.46 -1.96 -6.69
CA ARG A 74 -7.79 -1.36 -8.00
C ARG A 74 -6.61 -0.65 -8.68
N HIS A 75 -5.71 -0.05 -7.92
CA HIS A 75 -4.72 0.86 -8.48
C HIS A 75 -3.27 0.42 -8.31
N ILE A 76 -2.97 -0.43 -7.34
CA ILE A 76 -1.58 -0.86 -7.09
C ILE A 76 -1.34 -2.25 -7.67
N PHE A 77 -2.19 -3.22 -7.34
CA PHE A 77 -2.03 -4.56 -7.89
C PHE A 77 -2.36 -4.65 -9.38
N GLU A 78 -3.41 -3.96 -9.83
CA GLU A 78 -3.87 -4.04 -11.23
C GLU A 78 -3.02 -3.21 -12.19
N SER A 79 -2.41 -2.12 -11.74
CA SER A 79 -1.61 -1.23 -12.60
C SER A 79 -0.17 -1.71 -12.82
N ALA A 80 0.29 -2.72 -12.08
CA ALA A 80 1.67 -3.17 -12.16
C ALA A 80 1.93 -4.02 -13.42
N PRO A 81 3.07 -3.82 -14.13
CA PRO A 81 3.42 -4.65 -15.28
C PRO A 81 3.69 -6.09 -14.87
N ASN A 82 3.31 -7.06 -15.69
CA ASN A 82 3.42 -8.49 -15.35
C ASN A 82 2.76 -8.82 -13.99
N PRO A 83 1.42 -8.69 -13.88
CA PRO A 83 0.70 -8.87 -12.62
C PRO A 83 0.95 -10.26 -12.03
N ARG A 84 0.85 -10.36 -10.71
CA ARG A 84 1.05 -11.60 -9.96
C ARG A 84 -0.29 -12.26 -9.66
N ASP A 85 -0.32 -13.58 -9.81
CA ASP A 85 -1.49 -14.39 -9.45
C ASP A 85 -1.78 -14.32 -7.95
N HIS A 86 -0.72 -14.33 -7.14
CA HIS A 86 -0.82 -14.24 -5.69
C HIS A 86 -0.58 -12.81 -5.22
N LYS A 87 -1.54 -12.28 -4.47
CA LYS A 87 -1.55 -10.92 -3.90
C LYS A 87 -1.85 -11.02 -2.41
N VAL A 88 -1.06 -10.33 -1.59
CA VAL A 88 -1.22 -10.33 -0.13
C VAL A 88 -1.17 -8.89 0.35
N ILE A 89 -2.10 -8.52 1.22
CA ILE A 89 -2.07 -7.24 1.94
C ILE A 89 -1.76 -7.56 3.40
N ALA A 90 -0.66 -6.98 3.90
CA ALA A 90 -0.31 -7.02 5.31
C ALA A 90 -0.69 -5.68 5.96
N LEU A 91 -1.70 -5.69 6.82
CA LEU A 91 -2.18 -4.51 7.52
C LEU A 91 -1.41 -4.33 8.84
N MET A 92 -0.81 -3.16 9.02
CA MET A 92 -0.12 -2.76 10.25
C MET A 92 -0.82 -1.53 10.81
N MET A 93 -1.49 -1.68 11.95
CA MET A 93 -2.30 -0.61 12.55
C MET A 93 -2.21 -0.65 14.08
N THR A 94 -2.49 0.49 14.70
CA THR A 94 -2.59 0.61 16.16
C THR A 94 -4.07 0.75 16.57
N GLY A 95 -4.46 0.12 17.67
CA GLY A 95 -5.85 0.09 18.13
C GLY A 95 -6.76 -0.85 17.32
N GLY A 96 -8.03 -0.96 17.72
CA GLY A 96 -9.02 -1.80 17.05
C GLY A 96 -9.59 -1.17 15.78
N ILE A 97 -10.23 -2.00 14.95
CA ILE A 97 -11.04 -1.57 13.80
C ILE A 97 -12.49 -1.41 14.29
N GLU A 98 -13.16 -0.31 13.92
CA GLU A 98 -14.57 -0.13 14.24
C GLU A 98 -15.43 -1.17 13.48
N THR A 99 -16.55 -1.60 14.08
CA THR A 99 -17.38 -2.67 13.52
C THR A 99 -17.84 -2.37 12.08
N GLU A 100 -18.21 -1.13 11.78
CA GLU A 100 -18.64 -0.73 10.43
C GLU A 100 -17.50 -0.83 9.41
N GLU A 101 -16.31 -0.34 9.76
CA GLU A 101 -15.13 -0.42 8.89
C GLU A 101 -14.69 -1.88 8.70
N LEU A 102 -14.83 -2.72 9.73
CA LEU A 102 -14.56 -4.16 9.64
C LEU A 102 -15.55 -4.85 8.68
N GLU A 103 -16.83 -4.53 8.77
CA GLU A 103 -17.85 -5.05 7.85
C GLU A 103 -17.61 -4.61 6.41
N GLN A 104 -17.14 -3.38 6.20
CA GLN A 104 -16.72 -2.92 4.87
C GLN A 104 -15.51 -3.70 4.38
N LEU A 105 -14.49 -3.88 5.22
CA LEU A 105 -13.27 -4.62 4.88
C LEU A 105 -13.56 -6.09 4.51
N GLN A 106 -14.55 -6.72 5.13
CA GLN A 106 -14.96 -8.10 4.81
C GLN A 106 -15.68 -8.23 3.46
N LYS A 107 -16.18 -7.13 2.90
CA LYS A 107 -16.89 -7.09 1.60
C LYS A 107 -15.97 -6.77 0.43
N VAL A 108 -14.73 -6.35 0.70
CA VAL A 108 -13.72 -6.01 -0.30
C VAL A 108 -13.11 -7.26 -0.92
#